data_AF-A0A225EF77-F1
#
_entry.id   AF-A0A225EF77-F1
#
_cell.length_a   1.000
_cell.length_b   1.000
_cell.length_c   1.000
_cell.angle_alpha   90.00
_cell.angle_beta   90.00
_cell.angle_gamma   90.00
#
_symmetry.space_group_name_H-M   'P 1'
#
loop_
_entity.id
_entity.type
_entity.pdbx_description
1 polymer ?
#
loop_
_entity_poly.entity_id
_entity_poly.type
_entity_poly.pdbx_seq_one_letter_code
_entity_poly.pdbx_strand_id
1 'polypeptide(L)'
;MRPGRPGVLNQGEAPKADPTPPATATRLAADGPPEFEARFVDDSVLRITSLDATLPVVTKYGKLQVAMADILRMEIGFRYPEGVEAKVDEAVTRLGAASFKDREEAERELFKFGEYALPALKRATKATDAEVQRRSETLLKRLHDKLPAEKQDFRDYDLIETPELTLRCRVEPAGLKVKTKLFGETTIRLADVRTLRTTVAFGSDLTVEAAKYGRQNDQTWFDTGVDVTANQKLELTASGTVDLAPNQGGQIVCGPAGNPNNGVGSLMTPNRGVFRFAPGLLVGRIGADASPFPIGANYVGQHAGTGGRLYLKIVPGIWGGIEPTGAYKVKVKTGG
;
A
#
# COMPACT_ATOMS: atom_id res chain seq x y z
N MET A 1 37.31 74.74 -19.33
CA MET A 1 36.00 74.53 -19.95
C MET A 1 36.13 73.58 -21.13
N ARG A 2 35.58 72.37 -21.00
CA ARG A 2 35.03 71.55 -22.09
C ARG A 2 34.05 70.54 -21.44
N PRO A 3 32.94 70.20 -22.10
CA PRO A 3 31.69 69.79 -21.46
C PRO A 3 31.61 68.27 -21.26
N GLY A 4 30.82 67.87 -20.25
CA GLY A 4 30.63 66.49 -19.83
C GLY A 4 30.07 65.56 -20.90
N ARG A 5 30.48 64.29 -20.81
CA ARG A 5 29.84 63.18 -21.51
C ARG A 5 29.01 62.34 -20.52
N PRO A 6 27.80 61.92 -20.92
CA PRO A 6 26.79 61.33 -20.05
C PRO A 6 27.09 59.88 -19.69
N GLY A 7 26.63 59.50 -18.49
CA GLY A 7 26.73 58.15 -17.94
C GLY A 7 26.02 57.12 -18.81
N VAL A 8 26.72 56.02 -19.07
CA VAL A 8 26.14 54.81 -19.63
C VAL A 8 25.47 54.06 -18.49
N LEU A 9 24.14 54.09 -18.47
CA LEU A 9 23.31 53.24 -17.63
C LEU A 9 23.58 51.78 -17.99
N ASN A 10 24.08 51.04 -17.02
CA ASN A 10 24.30 49.60 -17.07
C ASN A 10 22.93 48.92 -17.26
N GLN A 11 22.73 48.27 -18.40
CA GLN A 11 21.52 47.51 -18.68
C GLN A 11 21.49 46.30 -17.75
N GLY A 12 20.35 46.10 -17.07
CA GLY A 12 20.15 45.05 -16.08
C GLY A 12 20.36 43.66 -16.67
N GLU A 13 21.33 42.93 -16.12
CA GLU A 13 21.45 41.50 -16.28
C GLU A 13 20.28 40.85 -15.52
N ALA A 14 19.39 40.20 -16.26
CA ALA A 14 18.21 39.52 -15.72
C ALA A 14 18.62 38.45 -14.69
N PRO A 15 17.85 38.25 -13.61
CA PRO A 15 18.17 37.24 -12.61
C PRO A 15 18.12 35.84 -13.24
N LYS A 16 19.24 35.12 -13.16
CA LYS A 16 19.33 33.71 -13.53
C LYS A 16 18.29 32.93 -12.72
N ALA A 17 17.39 32.28 -13.43
CA ALA A 17 16.36 31.42 -12.86
C ALA A 17 17.01 30.33 -11.99
N ASP A 18 16.45 30.15 -10.80
CA ASP A 18 16.83 29.09 -9.87
C ASP A 18 16.78 27.70 -10.55
N PRO A 19 17.71 26.79 -10.20
CA PRO A 19 17.68 25.44 -10.74
C PRO A 19 16.40 24.75 -10.30
N THR A 20 15.60 24.36 -11.29
CA THR A 20 14.38 23.57 -11.13
C THR A 20 14.68 22.35 -10.24
N PRO A 21 13.84 22.05 -9.22
CA PRO A 21 14.00 20.85 -8.42
C PRO A 21 14.03 19.61 -9.33
N PRO A 22 14.87 18.60 -9.03
CA PRO A 22 14.95 17.40 -9.86
C PRO A 22 13.57 16.74 -9.95
N ALA A 23 13.19 16.41 -11.19
CA ALA A 23 11.92 15.77 -11.51
C ALA A 23 11.72 14.53 -10.63
N THR A 24 10.71 14.61 -9.76
CA THR A 24 10.19 13.47 -9.01
C THR A 24 9.93 12.33 -9.98
N ALA A 25 10.54 11.17 -9.72
CA ALA A 25 10.28 9.93 -10.45
C ALA A 25 8.77 9.67 -10.42
N THR A 26 8.09 10.02 -11.51
CA THR A 26 6.66 9.83 -11.63
C THR A 26 6.45 8.36 -11.92
N ARG A 27 6.10 7.60 -10.88
CA ARG A 27 5.60 6.24 -11.03
C ARG A 27 4.40 6.29 -11.98
N LEU A 28 4.42 5.48 -13.03
CA LEU A 28 3.27 5.32 -13.92
C LEU A 28 2.06 4.92 -13.05
N ALA A 29 1.02 5.75 -13.05
CA ALA A 29 -0.24 5.43 -12.41
C ALA A 29 -0.71 4.06 -12.90
N ALA A 30 -1.10 3.18 -11.97
CA ALA A 30 -1.75 1.94 -12.34
C ALA A 30 -3.01 2.27 -13.15
N ASP A 31 -3.17 1.66 -14.32
CA ASP A 31 -4.36 1.85 -15.17
C ASP A 31 -5.58 1.24 -14.47
N GLY A 32 -6.30 2.09 -13.73
CA GLY A 32 -7.57 1.78 -13.08
C GLY A 32 -7.63 2.26 -11.62
N PRO A 33 -8.84 2.59 -11.12
CA PRO A 33 -9.01 2.95 -9.71
C PRO A 33 -8.57 1.80 -8.79
N PRO A 34 -7.82 2.08 -7.71
CA PRO A 34 -7.30 1.05 -6.82
C PRO A 34 -8.43 0.32 -6.08
N GLU A 35 -8.34 -1.01 -5.99
CA GLU A 35 -9.28 -1.83 -5.21
C GLU A 35 -8.71 -2.18 -3.83
N PHE A 36 -9.55 -2.03 -2.81
CA PHE A 36 -9.23 -2.33 -1.42
C PHE A 36 -10.18 -3.36 -0.84
N GLU A 37 -9.67 -4.11 0.13
CA GLU A 37 -10.45 -4.78 1.15
C GLU A 37 -10.58 -3.85 2.35
N ALA A 38 -11.80 -3.38 2.62
CA ALA A 38 -12.13 -2.70 3.86
C ALA A 38 -12.60 -3.72 4.89
N ARG A 39 -11.96 -3.72 6.07
CA ARG A 39 -12.49 -4.35 7.27
C ARG A 39 -13.12 -3.28 8.14
N PHE A 40 -14.36 -3.50 8.54
CA PHE A 40 -15.15 -2.59 9.35
C PHE A 40 -15.01 -2.90 10.84
N VAL A 41 -15.51 -2.01 11.69
CA VAL A 41 -15.51 -2.15 13.16
C VAL A 41 -16.37 -3.32 13.67
N ASP A 42 -17.31 -3.79 12.85
CA ASP A 42 -18.17 -4.95 13.11
C ASP A 42 -17.60 -6.27 12.55
N ASP A 43 -16.32 -6.27 12.18
CA ASP A 43 -15.59 -7.35 11.52
C ASP A 43 -16.11 -7.74 10.13
N SER A 44 -17.08 -7.00 9.58
CA SER A 44 -17.48 -7.19 8.18
C SER A 44 -16.35 -6.79 7.23
N VAL A 45 -16.31 -7.45 6.07
CA VAL A 45 -15.26 -7.26 5.06
C VAL A 45 -15.92 -6.97 3.72
N LEU A 46 -15.51 -5.87 3.08
CA LEU A 46 -16.05 -5.45 1.79
C LEU A 46 -14.91 -5.18 0.80
N ARG A 47 -15.08 -5.67 -0.44
CA ARG A 47 -14.22 -5.29 -1.56
C ARG A 47 -14.77 -4.04 -2.21
N ILE A 48 -13.93 -3.02 -2.33
CA ILE A 48 -14.29 -1.70 -2.78
C ILE A 48 -13.27 -1.20 -3.80
N THR A 49 -13.70 -0.36 -4.73
CA THR A 49 -12.85 0.32 -5.71
C THR A 49 -12.91 1.80 -5.40
N SER A 50 -11.79 2.45 -5.11
CA SER A 50 -11.79 3.90 -4.82
C SER A 50 -12.21 4.70 -6.04
N LEU A 51 -13.12 5.66 -5.88
CA LEU A 51 -13.48 6.57 -6.96
C LEU A 51 -12.60 7.83 -6.97
N ASP A 52 -12.06 8.19 -5.81
CA ASP A 52 -11.13 9.31 -5.69
C ASP A 52 -9.71 8.86 -6.05
N ALA A 53 -8.97 9.71 -6.77
CA ALA A 53 -7.58 9.44 -7.17
C ALA A 53 -6.56 9.81 -6.09
N THR A 54 -6.88 10.82 -5.28
CA THR A 54 -6.02 11.31 -4.19
C THR A 54 -6.78 11.35 -2.87
N LEU A 55 -6.03 11.19 -1.77
CA LEU A 55 -6.52 11.25 -0.41
C LEU A 55 -5.81 12.40 0.32
N PRO A 56 -6.53 13.47 0.69
CA PRO A 56 -5.96 14.52 1.50
C PRO A 56 -5.82 14.06 2.95
N VAL A 57 -4.61 14.22 3.48
CA VAL A 57 -4.26 13.85 4.85
C VAL A 57 -3.54 15.01 5.53
N VAL A 58 -3.74 15.15 6.83
CA VAL A 58 -3.07 16.13 7.68
C VAL A 58 -1.99 15.42 8.48
N THR A 59 -0.75 15.83 8.30
CA THR A 59 0.38 15.38 9.12
C THR A 59 0.77 16.48 10.11
N LYS A 60 1.66 16.16 11.06
CA LYS A 60 2.24 17.17 11.96
C LYS A 60 3.05 18.27 11.23
N TYR A 61 3.42 18.05 9.96
CA TYR A 61 4.19 18.98 9.14
C TYR A 61 3.32 19.75 8.13
N GLY A 62 2.02 19.50 8.09
CA GLY A 62 1.09 20.13 7.16
C GLY A 62 0.25 19.13 6.37
N LYS A 63 -0.51 19.65 5.43
CA LYS A 63 -1.38 18.85 4.54
C LYS A 63 -0.56 18.18 3.44
N LEU A 64 -0.90 16.93 3.17
CA LEU A 64 -0.31 16.11 2.11
C LEU A 64 -1.45 15.47 1.31
N GLN A 65 -1.28 15.35 -0.01
CA GLN A 65 -2.16 14.55 -0.84
C GLN A 65 -1.46 13.24 -1.19
N VAL A 66 -2.01 12.12 -0.74
CA VAL A 66 -1.47 10.79 -1.04
C VAL A 66 -2.24 10.23 -2.23
N ALA A 67 -1.57 9.74 -3.26
CA ALA A 67 -2.25 9.07 -4.35
C ALA A 67 -2.86 7.75 -3.85
N MET A 68 -4.14 7.50 -4.14
CA MET A 68 -4.81 6.27 -3.70
C MET A 68 -4.12 5.03 -4.26
N ALA A 69 -3.50 5.13 -5.44
CA ALA A 69 -2.73 4.05 -6.06
C ALA A 69 -1.44 3.66 -5.31
N ASP A 70 -0.91 4.56 -4.47
CA ASP A 70 0.30 4.31 -3.68
C ASP A 70 -0.01 3.80 -2.26
N ILE A 71 -1.29 3.65 -1.90
CA ILE A 71 -1.68 3.17 -0.58
C ILE A 71 -1.67 1.64 -0.58
N LEU A 72 -0.77 1.04 0.21
CA LEU A 72 -0.70 -0.41 0.40
C LEU A 72 -1.66 -0.85 1.51
N ARG A 73 -1.64 -0.10 2.61
CA ARG A 73 -2.46 -0.32 3.80
C ARG A 73 -2.76 1.01 4.45
N MET A 74 -3.96 1.13 4.98
CA MET A 74 -4.36 2.23 5.82
C MET A 74 -5.06 1.68 7.06
N GLU A 75 -4.61 2.13 8.21
CA GLU A 75 -5.24 1.86 9.49
C GLU A 75 -5.91 3.14 9.96
N ILE A 76 -7.21 3.08 10.13
CA ILE A 76 -7.98 4.23 10.59
C ILE A 76 -7.91 4.26 12.11
N GLY A 77 -7.50 5.39 12.65
CA GLY A 77 -7.54 5.68 14.07
C GLY A 77 -8.99 5.80 14.56
N PHE A 78 -9.14 5.85 15.87
CA PHE A 78 -10.45 5.99 16.50
C PHE A 78 -11.15 7.27 16.05
N ARG A 79 -12.42 7.13 15.63
CA ARG A 79 -13.30 8.22 15.25
C ARG A 79 -14.67 7.97 15.87
N TYR A 80 -15.27 9.03 16.39
CA TYR A 80 -16.66 8.96 16.83
C TYR A 80 -17.58 8.87 15.61
N PRO A 81 -18.60 8.00 15.65
CA PRO A 81 -19.73 8.11 14.75
C PRO A 81 -20.45 9.44 14.96
N GLU A 82 -21.17 9.88 13.93
CA GLU A 82 -21.86 11.18 13.94
C GLU A 82 -22.78 11.33 15.16
N GLY A 83 -22.61 12.43 15.89
CA GLY A 83 -23.39 12.74 17.09
C GLY A 83 -23.07 11.91 18.34
N VAL A 84 -22.19 10.91 18.27
CA VAL A 84 -21.80 10.11 19.45
C VAL A 84 -20.86 10.88 20.36
N GLU A 85 -19.89 11.61 19.80
CA GLU A 85 -18.92 12.40 20.57
C GLU A 85 -19.63 13.39 21.51
N ALA A 86 -20.57 14.18 20.97
CA ALA A 86 -21.32 15.16 21.74
C ALA A 86 -22.12 14.52 22.90
N LYS A 87 -22.74 13.36 22.66
CA LYS A 87 -23.49 12.63 23.71
C LYS A 87 -22.57 12.06 24.78
N VAL A 88 -21.39 11.58 24.38
CA VAL A 88 -20.37 11.09 25.32
C VAL A 88 -19.85 12.25 26.17
N ASP A 89 -19.51 13.39 25.57
CA ASP A 89 -19.01 14.57 26.29
C ASP A 89 -20.08 15.17 27.22
N GLU A 90 -21.36 15.18 26.80
CA GLU A 90 -22.49 15.57 27.65
C GLU A 90 -22.65 14.62 28.84
N ALA A 91 -22.57 13.31 28.62
CA ALA A 91 -22.66 12.33 29.69
C ALA A 91 -21.46 12.43 30.65
N VAL A 92 -20.24 12.70 30.15
CA VAL A 92 -19.07 12.98 31.01
C VAL A 92 -19.31 14.22 31.86
N THR A 93 -19.89 15.29 31.30
CA THR A 93 -20.22 16.51 32.05
C THR A 93 -21.23 16.20 33.16
N ARG A 94 -22.23 15.35 32.88
CA ARG A 94 -23.24 14.93 33.87
C ARG A 94 -22.70 14.03 34.98
N LEU A 95 -21.49 13.48 34.88
CA LEU A 95 -20.85 12.79 36.02
C LEU A 95 -20.61 13.73 37.21
N GLY A 96 -20.48 15.04 36.97
CA GLY A 96 -20.35 16.08 38.00
C GLY A 96 -21.67 16.76 38.37
N ALA A 97 -22.82 16.26 37.92
CA ALA A 97 -24.11 16.86 38.22
C ALA A 97 -24.38 16.85 39.74
N ALA A 98 -25.12 17.84 40.25
CA ALA A 98 -25.44 17.92 41.70
C ALA A 98 -26.38 16.78 42.17
N SER A 99 -27.28 16.35 41.29
CA SER A 99 -28.22 15.24 41.54
C SER A 99 -27.53 13.88 41.44
N PHE A 100 -27.66 13.05 42.46
CA PHE A 100 -27.13 11.67 42.44
C PHE A 100 -27.74 10.84 41.31
N LYS A 101 -29.04 11.03 41.04
CA LYS A 101 -29.75 10.33 39.98
C LYS A 101 -29.13 10.64 38.61
N ASP A 102 -28.82 11.90 38.35
CA ASP A 102 -28.28 12.35 37.07
C ASP A 102 -26.87 11.78 36.84
N ARG A 103 -26.08 11.65 37.91
CA ARG A 103 -24.76 11.00 37.87
C ARG A 103 -24.86 9.51 37.56
N GLU A 104 -25.79 8.78 38.18
CA GLU A 104 -26.00 7.36 37.88
C GLU A 104 -26.50 7.13 36.45
N GLU A 105 -27.38 8.02 35.96
CA GLU A 105 -27.86 7.95 34.58
C GLU A 105 -26.72 8.18 33.58
N ALA A 106 -25.87 9.17 33.83
CA ALA A 106 -24.67 9.45 33.05
C ALA A 106 -23.69 8.26 33.03
N GLU A 107 -23.42 7.63 34.19
CA GLU A 107 -22.58 6.43 34.25
C GLU A 107 -23.16 5.29 33.41
N ARG A 108 -24.47 5.06 33.49
CA ARG A 108 -25.14 4.02 32.71
C ARG A 108 -25.08 4.31 31.21
N GLU A 109 -25.22 5.56 30.80
CA GLU A 109 -25.09 5.96 29.39
C GLU A 109 -23.66 5.78 28.87
N LEU A 110 -22.66 6.26 29.60
CA LEU A 110 -21.24 6.07 29.26
C LEU A 110 -20.87 4.59 29.19
N PHE A 111 -21.40 3.77 30.09
CA PHE A 111 -21.22 2.32 30.03
C PHE A 111 -21.86 1.69 28.79
N LYS A 112 -23.00 2.21 28.32
CA LYS A 112 -23.64 1.76 27.06
C LYS A 112 -22.84 2.17 25.82
N PHE A 113 -22.19 3.33 25.84
CA PHE A 113 -21.30 3.76 24.75
C PHE A 113 -20.03 2.89 24.65
N GLY A 114 -19.63 2.22 25.73
CA GLY A 114 -18.60 1.19 25.68
C GLY A 114 -17.25 1.73 25.22
N GLU A 115 -16.72 1.18 24.13
CA GLU A 115 -15.42 1.57 23.56
C GLU A 115 -15.36 3.04 23.16
N TYR A 116 -16.50 3.64 22.74
CA TYR A 116 -16.56 5.05 22.40
C TYR A 116 -16.41 5.97 23.62
N ALA A 117 -16.75 5.52 24.83
CA ALA A 117 -16.58 6.33 26.04
C ALA A 117 -15.13 6.40 26.53
N LEU A 118 -14.28 5.44 26.14
CA LEU A 118 -12.93 5.30 26.70
C LEU A 118 -12.03 6.53 26.50
N PRO A 119 -11.95 7.16 25.32
CA PRO A 119 -11.13 8.36 25.15
C PRO A 119 -11.62 9.55 25.99
N ALA A 120 -12.94 9.75 26.07
CA ALA A 120 -13.53 10.80 26.89
C ALA A 120 -13.32 10.55 28.39
N LEU A 121 -13.51 9.32 28.86
CA LEU A 121 -13.25 8.94 30.26
C LEU A 121 -11.77 9.08 30.62
N LYS A 122 -10.86 8.70 29.72
CA LYS A 122 -9.41 8.88 29.92
C LYS A 122 -9.04 10.35 30.06
N ARG A 123 -9.66 11.24 29.27
CA ARG A 123 -9.51 12.70 29.47
C ARG A 123 -10.10 13.15 30.82
N ALA A 124 -11.29 12.65 31.17
CA ALA A 124 -12.01 13.01 32.38
C ALA A 124 -11.33 12.53 33.68
N THR A 125 -10.47 11.50 33.64
CA THR A 125 -9.61 11.15 34.79
C THR A 125 -8.61 12.25 35.17
N LYS A 126 -8.40 13.24 34.31
CA LYS A 126 -7.57 14.42 34.57
C LYS A 126 -8.40 15.69 34.78
N ALA A 127 -9.71 15.55 34.95
CA ALA A 127 -10.59 16.69 35.20
C ALA A 127 -10.30 17.32 36.58
N THR A 128 -10.58 18.61 36.71
CA THR A 128 -10.40 19.35 37.96
C THR A 128 -11.43 18.94 39.02
N ASP A 129 -12.60 18.47 38.61
CA ASP A 129 -13.65 18.00 39.52
C ASP A 129 -13.34 16.57 40.01
N ALA A 130 -13.13 16.44 41.32
CA ALA A 130 -12.79 15.19 41.99
C ALA A 130 -13.88 14.12 41.85
N GLU A 131 -15.16 14.50 41.77
CA GLU A 131 -16.26 13.55 41.58
C GLU A 131 -16.24 12.99 40.15
N VAL A 132 -16.05 13.85 39.14
CA VAL A 132 -15.90 13.45 37.74
C VAL A 132 -14.68 12.54 37.57
N GLN A 133 -13.54 12.91 38.16
CA GLN A 133 -12.33 12.09 38.12
C GLN A 133 -12.58 10.69 38.70
N ARG A 134 -13.09 10.61 39.93
CA ARG A 134 -13.29 9.32 40.64
C ARG A 134 -14.27 8.41 39.90
N ARG A 135 -15.38 8.95 39.39
CA ARG A 135 -16.36 8.17 38.61
C ARG A 135 -15.78 7.73 37.28
N SER A 136 -15.03 8.61 36.61
CA SER A 136 -14.38 8.27 35.34
C SER A 136 -13.35 7.16 35.51
N GLU A 137 -12.54 7.18 36.56
CA GLU A 137 -11.58 6.11 36.87
C GLU A 137 -12.28 4.78 37.16
N THR A 138 -13.37 4.82 37.92
CA THR A 138 -14.18 3.63 38.24
C THR A 138 -14.82 3.04 36.99
N LEU A 139 -15.38 3.89 36.13
CA LEU A 139 -16.04 3.45 34.91
C LEU A 139 -15.05 2.93 33.87
N LEU A 140 -13.87 3.56 33.77
CA LEU A 140 -12.80 3.15 32.88
C LEU A 140 -12.28 1.75 33.26
N LYS A 141 -12.09 1.46 34.55
CA LYS A 141 -11.78 0.10 35.03
C LYS A 141 -12.85 -0.91 34.64
N ARG A 142 -14.12 -0.61 34.91
CA ARG A 142 -15.25 -1.50 34.56
C ARG A 142 -15.36 -1.76 33.05
N LEU A 143 -15.04 -0.77 32.22
CA LEU A 143 -15.02 -0.93 30.76
C LEU A 143 -13.81 -1.73 30.30
N HIS A 144 -12.63 -1.53 30.89
CA HIS A 144 -11.44 -2.35 30.61
C HIS A 144 -11.66 -3.83 30.99
N ASP A 145 -12.32 -4.11 32.12
CA ASP A 145 -12.61 -5.50 32.51
C ASP A 145 -13.59 -6.20 31.56
N LYS A 146 -14.45 -5.43 30.88
CA LYS A 146 -15.49 -5.95 29.98
C LYS A 146 -15.07 -6.01 28.52
N LEU A 147 -14.19 -5.11 28.07
CA LEU A 147 -13.77 -5.01 26.68
C LEU A 147 -12.48 -5.80 26.45
N PRO A 148 -12.33 -6.54 25.34
CA PRO A 148 -11.07 -7.18 24.99
C PRO A 148 -9.96 -6.13 24.79
N ALA A 149 -8.70 -6.49 25.08
CA ALA A 149 -7.56 -5.57 25.00
C ALA A 149 -7.42 -4.84 23.65
N GLU A 150 -7.81 -5.50 22.55
CA GLU A 150 -7.83 -4.96 21.19
C GLU A 150 -8.80 -3.78 20.99
N LYS A 151 -9.82 -3.67 21.85
CA LYS A 151 -10.78 -2.56 21.89
C LYS A 151 -10.42 -1.51 22.95
N GLN A 152 -9.29 -1.66 23.64
CA GLN A 152 -8.82 -0.70 24.64
C GLN A 152 -7.71 0.20 24.09
N ASP A 153 -6.94 -0.28 23.11
CA ASP A 153 -5.87 0.48 22.47
C ASP A 153 -6.41 1.32 21.31
N PHE A 154 -6.64 2.61 21.57
CA PHE A 154 -7.06 3.58 20.55
C PHE A 154 -5.90 4.46 20.14
N ARG A 155 -5.67 4.50 18.84
CA ARG A 155 -4.81 5.51 18.21
C ARG A 155 -5.70 6.66 17.74
N ASP A 156 -5.34 7.88 18.10
CA ASP A 156 -6.01 9.11 17.66
C ASP A 156 -5.52 9.61 16.29
N TYR A 157 -4.55 8.89 15.72
CA TYR A 157 -3.98 9.10 14.39
C TYR A 157 -4.25 7.89 13.50
N ASP A 158 -4.30 8.16 12.20
CA ASP A 158 -4.31 7.17 11.15
C ASP A 158 -2.87 6.81 10.76
N LEU A 159 -2.67 5.59 10.28
CA LEU A 159 -1.43 5.14 9.64
C LEU A 159 -1.68 4.83 8.18
N ILE A 160 -0.87 5.39 7.29
CA ILE A 160 -0.89 5.04 5.86
C ILE A 160 0.47 4.49 5.49
N GLU A 161 0.49 3.25 5.03
CA GLU A 161 1.67 2.60 4.46
C GLU A 161 1.67 2.82 2.96
N THR A 162 2.74 3.45 2.48
CA THR A 162 3.08 3.53 1.05
C THR A 162 4.36 2.73 0.80
N PRO A 163 4.73 2.48 -0.47
CA PRO A 163 5.97 1.79 -0.80
C PRO A 163 7.24 2.46 -0.27
N GLU A 164 7.20 3.77 -0.09
CA GLU A 164 8.38 4.57 0.27
C GLU A 164 8.48 4.81 1.78
N LEU A 165 7.34 4.90 2.48
CA LEU A 165 7.31 5.23 3.90
C LEU A 165 5.95 4.92 4.55
N THR A 166 5.93 4.99 5.89
CA THR A 166 4.70 4.95 6.70
C THR A 166 4.41 6.34 7.25
N LEU A 167 3.24 6.89 6.90
CA LEU A 167 2.75 8.19 7.37
C LEU A 167 1.92 8.02 8.64
N ARG A 168 2.27 8.81 9.66
CA ARG A 168 1.36 9.11 10.77
C ARG A 168 0.59 10.39 10.43
N CYS A 169 -0.72 10.27 10.22
CA CYS A 169 -1.53 11.37 9.72
C CYS A 169 -2.97 11.32 10.28
N ARG A 170 -3.80 12.26 9.84
CA ARG A 170 -5.25 12.25 9.98
C ARG A 170 -5.87 12.42 8.60
N VAL A 171 -6.61 11.44 8.14
CA VAL A 171 -7.36 11.49 6.88
C VAL A 171 -8.45 12.55 7.03
N GLU A 172 -8.41 13.56 6.16
CA GLU A 172 -9.28 14.73 6.20
C GLU A 172 -10.75 14.38 5.91
N PRO A 173 -11.10 13.60 4.85
CA PRO A 173 -12.48 13.29 4.57
C PRO A 173 -13.09 12.38 5.66
N ALA A 174 -14.37 12.60 5.96
CA ALA A 174 -15.12 11.75 6.89
C ALA A 174 -15.59 10.43 6.24
N GLY A 175 -15.65 10.39 4.91
CA GLY A 175 -16.02 9.21 4.14
C GLY A 175 -15.26 9.12 2.83
N LEU A 176 -15.15 7.89 2.31
CA LEU A 176 -14.47 7.58 1.07
C LEU A 176 -15.49 7.20 0.00
N LYS A 177 -15.42 7.83 -1.17
CA LYS A 177 -16.26 7.47 -2.32
C LYS A 177 -15.70 6.22 -2.98
N VAL A 178 -16.53 5.18 -3.04
CA VAL A 178 -16.12 3.88 -3.52
C VAL A 178 -17.18 3.24 -4.38
N LYS A 179 -16.76 2.39 -5.29
CA LYS A 179 -17.64 1.50 -6.04
C LYS A 179 -17.54 0.09 -5.48
N THR A 180 -18.67 -0.54 -5.26
CA THR A 180 -18.77 -1.91 -4.78
C THR A 180 -19.49 -2.75 -5.82
N LYS A 181 -19.19 -4.05 -5.88
CA LYS A 181 -19.86 -4.95 -6.84
C LYS A 181 -21.35 -5.11 -6.55
N LEU A 182 -21.74 -5.05 -5.28
CA LEU A 182 -23.11 -5.33 -4.83
C LEU A 182 -24.00 -4.08 -4.83
N PHE A 183 -23.45 -2.91 -4.53
CA PHE A 183 -24.23 -1.69 -4.28
C PHE A 183 -23.90 -0.54 -5.24
N GLY A 184 -23.01 -0.76 -6.22
CA GLY A 184 -22.58 0.31 -7.13
C GLY A 184 -21.76 1.38 -6.40
N GLU A 185 -21.91 2.63 -6.80
CA GLU A 185 -21.22 3.78 -6.20
C GLU A 185 -21.85 4.14 -4.85
N THR A 186 -21.03 4.22 -3.82
CA THR A 186 -21.45 4.55 -2.45
C THR A 186 -20.34 5.30 -1.73
N THR A 187 -20.67 5.91 -0.59
CA THR A 187 -19.68 6.53 0.30
C THR A 187 -19.62 5.73 1.59
N ILE A 188 -18.46 5.18 1.91
CA ILE A 188 -18.22 4.51 3.19
C ILE A 188 -17.71 5.51 4.21
N ARG A 189 -18.19 5.46 5.45
CA ARG A 189 -17.72 6.36 6.51
C ARG A 189 -16.43 5.80 7.09
N LEU A 190 -15.40 6.62 7.21
CA LEU A 190 -14.13 6.18 7.80
C LEU A 190 -14.27 5.83 9.29
N ALA A 191 -15.28 6.37 9.98
CA ALA A 191 -15.57 5.99 11.37
C ALA A 191 -15.99 4.51 11.52
N ASP A 192 -16.51 3.89 10.45
CA ASP A 192 -16.92 2.49 10.47
C ASP A 192 -15.80 1.57 9.95
N VAL A 193 -14.71 2.12 9.41
CA VAL A 193 -13.60 1.37 8.79
C VAL A 193 -12.47 1.24 9.79
N ARG A 194 -11.96 0.02 10.01
CA ARG A 194 -10.79 -0.25 10.85
C ARG A 194 -9.51 -0.29 10.03
N THR A 195 -9.54 -1.04 8.92
CA THR A 195 -8.39 -1.17 8.02
C THR A 195 -8.84 -1.20 6.57
N LEU A 196 -8.10 -0.53 5.71
CA LEU A 196 -8.13 -0.71 4.26
C LEU A 196 -6.81 -1.36 3.86
N ARG A 197 -6.88 -2.48 3.15
CA ARG A 197 -5.71 -3.12 2.54
C ARG A 197 -5.95 -3.25 1.05
N THR A 198 -4.95 -3.07 0.22
CA THR A 198 -5.14 -3.33 -1.22
C THR A 198 -5.55 -4.80 -1.44
N THR A 199 -6.66 -5.03 -2.15
CA THR A 199 -7.06 -6.39 -2.61
C THR A 199 -6.33 -6.79 -3.87
N VAL A 200 -5.77 -5.80 -4.58
CA VAL A 200 -4.89 -6.01 -5.72
C VAL A 200 -3.45 -6.05 -5.21
N ALA A 201 -2.88 -7.25 -5.11
CA ALA A 201 -1.92 -7.67 -6.13
C ALA A 201 -1.32 -6.50 -6.92
N PHE A 202 -0.03 -6.19 -6.75
CA PHE A 202 0.69 -5.27 -7.64
C PHE A 202 0.35 -5.61 -9.10
N GLY A 203 -0.43 -4.74 -9.72
CA GLY A 203 -1.13 -4.99 -10.98
C GLY A 203 -0.94 -3.85 -11.98
N SER A 204 0.18 -3.13 -11.91
CA SER A 204 0.75 -2.60 -13.16
C SER A 204 1.26 -3.79 -13.96
N ASP A 205 1.01 -3.84 -15.27
CA ASP A 205 1.70 -4.77 -16.16
C ASP A 205 3.22 -4.65 -15.92
N LEU A 206 3.81 -5.58 -15.18
CA LEU A 206 5.24 -5.60 -14.96
C LEU A 206 5.88 -5.96 -16.29
N THR A 207 6.65 -5.05 -16.85
CA THR A 207 7.33 -5.27 -18.13
C THR A 207 8.70 -5.87 -17.87
N VAL A 208 8.83 -7.17 -18.14
CA VAL A 208 10.09 -7.89 -18.06
C VAL A 208 10.74 -7.87 -19.45
N GLU A 209 11.61 -6.90 -19.67
CA GLU A 209 12.34 -6.74 -20.94
C GLU A 209 13.38 -7.85 -21.15
N ALA A 210 13.34 -8.52 -22.30
CA ALA A 210 14.29 -9.57 -22.63
C ALA A 210 15.72 -9.04 -22.70
N ALA A 211 15.90 -7.85 -23.29
CA ALA A 211 17.20 -7.20 -23.42
C ALA A 211 17.89 -6.92 -22.08
N LYS A 212 17.17 -6.89 -20.95
CA LYS A 212 17.72 -6.69 -19.60
C LYS A 212 17.73 -7.97 -18.77
N TYR A 213 16.67 -8.78 -18.87
CA TYR A 213 16.44 -9.90 -17.95
C TYR A 213 16.50 -11.28 -18.62
N GLY A 214 16.82 -11.34 -19.91
CA GLY A 214 16.95 -12.56 -20.71
C GLY A 214 18.35 -12.84 -21.25
N ARG A 215 19.37 -12.08 -20.83
CA ARG A 215 20.76 -12.24 -21.29
C ARG A 215 21.42 -13.48 -20.71
N GLN A 216 22.22 -14.17 -21.52
CA GLN A 216 23.04 -15.30 -21.07
C GLN A 216 24.14 -14.82 -20.12
N ASN A 217 24.48 -15.64 -19.12
CA ASN A 217 25.49 -15.36 -18.09
C ASN A 217 25.23 -14.10 -17.23
N ASP A 218 24.06 -13.48 -17.36
CA ASP A 218 23.65 -12.34 -16.55
C ASP A 218 22.89 -12.82 -15.30
N GLN A 219 23.31 -12.35 -14.13
CA GLN A 219 22.67 -12.64 -12.85
C GLN A 219 21.60 -11.61 -12.46
N THR A 220 21.33 -10.62 -13.30
CA THR A 220 20.32 -9.60 -13.03
C THR A 220 18.93 -10.21 -13.05
N TRP A 221 18.17 -9.98 -11.98
CA TRP A 221 16.78 -10.36 -11.85
C TRP A 221 15.90 -9.11 -11.81
N PHE A 222 14.71 -9.20 -12.39
CA PHE A 222 13.70 -8.16 -12.26
C PHE A 222 13.09 -8.22 -10.87
N ASP A 223 13.26 -7.15 -10.08
CA ASP A 223 12.60 -6.98 -8.79
C ASP A 223 11.15 -6.54 -9.01
N THR A 224 10.19 -7.32 -8.52
CA THR A 224 8.77 -7.08 -8.80
C THR A 224 8.10 -6.05 -7.89
N GLY A 225 8.72 -5.65 -6.77
CA GLY A 225 7.96 -4.92 -5.74
C GLY A 225 7.21 -5.81 -4.76
N VAL A 226 7.04 -7.10 -5.05
CA VAL A 226 6.07 -7.96 -4.37
C VAL A 226 6.75 -8.83 -3.32
N ASP A 227 6.34 -8.66 -2.06
CA ASP A 227 6.72 -9.56 -0.98
C ASP A 227 5.68 -10.69 -0.83
N VAL A 228 6.17 -11.92 -0.80
CA VAL A 228 5.37 -13.14 -0.68
C VAL A 228 5.64 -13.75 0.69
N THR A 229 4.62 -13.87 1.53
CA THR A 229 4.75 -14.51 2.86
C THR A 229 4.77 -16.04 2.74
N ALA A 230 5.29 -16.71 3.77
CA ALA A 230 5.32 -18.17 3.81
C ALA A 230 3.90 -18.75 3.67
N ASN A 231 3.73 -19.77 2.84
CA ASN A 231 2.43 -20.41 2.56
C ASN A 231 1.38 -19.47 1.93
N GLN A 232 1.76 -18.32 1.41
CA GLN A 232 0.82 -17.47 0.68
C GLN A 232 0.54 -18.05 -0.71
N LYS A 233 -0.73 -18.03 -1.11
CA LYS A 233 -1.12 -18.34 -2.48
C LYS A 233 -0.60 -17.24 -3.42
N LEU A 234 0.05 -17.67 -4.49
CA LEU A 234 0.64 -16.83 -5.53
C LEU A 234 0.07 -17.24 -6.89
N GLU A 235 -0.50 -16.27 -7.59
CA GLU A 235 -1.08 -16.39 -8.93
C GLU A 235 -0.32 -15.44 -9.86
N LEU A 236 0.19 -15.93 -11.00
CA LEU A 236 0.80 -15.07 -12.03
C LEU A 236 0.22 -15.37 -13.39
N THR A 237 0.05 -14.30 -14.18
CA THR A 237 -0.31 -14.39 -15.59
C THR A 237 0.70 -13.58 -16.39
N ALA A 238 1.30 -14.19 -17.40
CA ALA A 238 2.27 -13.56 -18.28
C ALA A 238 1.81 -13.65 -19.73
N SER A 239 2.05 -12.58 -20.48
CA SER A 239 1.77 -12.48 -21.91
C SER A 239 2.88 -11.73 -22.61
N GLY A 240 2.87 -11.72 -23.95
CA GLY A 240 3.91 -11.09 -24.77
C GLY A 240 4.80 -12.11 -25.45
N THR A 241 5.82 -11.60 -26.14
CA THR A 241 6.75 -12.41 -26.93
C THR A 241 8.15 -11.86 -26.77
N VAL A 242 9.12 -12.77 -26.82
CA VAL A 242 10.54 -12.43 -26.90
C VAL A 242 11.17 -13.16 -28.07
N ASP A 243 12.16 -12.53 -28.69
CA ASP A 243 13.05 -13.16 -29.65
C ASP A 243 14.44 -13.29 -29.01
N LEU A 244 14.88 -14.53 -28.81
CA LEU A 244 16.16 -14.82 -28.18
C LEU A 244 17.33 -14.85 -29.19
N ALA A 245 17.05 -14.78 -30.50
CA ALA A 245 18.07 -14.81 -31.54
C ALA A 245 17.76 -13.88 -32.74
N PRO A 246 17.57 -12.57 -32.53
CA PRO A 246 17.13 -11.65 -33.58
C PRO A 246 18.16 -11.41 -34.70
N ASN A 247 19.45 -11.64 -34.43
CA ASN A 247 20.55 -11.39 -35.39
C ASN A 247 20.53 -12.32 -36.61
N GLN A 248 19.79 -13.42 -36.56
CA GLN A 248 19.44 -14.24 -37.73
C GLN A 248 17.91 -14.38 -37.81
N GLY A 249 17.21 -13.24 -37.93
CA GLY A 249 15.79 -13.15 -38.28
C GLY A 249 14.83 -14.11 -37.55
N GLY A 250 14.34 -13.75 -36.36
CA GLY A 250 13.08 -14.27 -35.82
C GLY A 250 13.01 -15.77 -35.50
N GLN A 251 14.14 -16.48 -35.42
CA GLN A 251 14.14 -17.94 -35.32
C GLN A 251 13.73 -18.48 -33.94
N ILE A 252 13.91 -17.72 -32.85
CA ILE A 252 13.61 -18.18 -31.48
C ILE A 252 12.62 -17.22 -30.83
N VAL A 253 11.47 -17.04 -31.49
CA VAL A 253 10.33 -16.32 -30.92
C VAL A 253 9.51 -17.24 -30.03
N CYS A 254 9.29 -16.84 -28.78
CA CYS A 254 8.49 -17.63 -27.84
C CYS A 254 7.71 -16.76 -26.84
N GLY A 255 6.56 -17.29 -26.42
CA GLY A 255 5.79 -16.74 -25.31
C GLY A 255 6.35 -17.19 -23.95
N PRO A 256 5.76 -16.72 -22.83
CA PRO A 256 6.29 -16.95 -21.49
C PRO A 256 6.41 -18.41 -21.05
N ALA A 257 5.76 -19.34 -21.73
CA ALA A 257 5.92 -20.79 -21.52
C ALA A 257 7.28 -21.33 -22.01
N GLY A 258 8.06 -20.51 -22.72
CA GLY A 258 9.30 -20.92 -23.37
C GLY A 258 9.07 -21.87 -24.55
N ASN A 259 10.16 -22.32 -25.15
CA ASN A 259 10.14 -23.29 -26.24
C ASN A 259 11.22 -24.36 -26.04
N PRO A 260 10.86 -25.58 -25.57
CA PRO A 260 11.83 -26.65 -25.32
C PRO A 260 12.48 -27.21 -26.59
N ASN A 261 11.87 -27.00 -27.77
CA ASN A 261 12.47 -27.43 -29.05
C ASN A 261 13.74 -26.64 -29.38
N ASN A 262 13.93 -25.47 -28.75
CA ASN A 262 15.08 -24.60 -28.96
C ASN A 262 16.24 -24.92 -28.01
N GLY A 263 16.25 -26.12 -27.41
CA GLY A 263 17.30 -26.62 -26.53
C GLY A 263 17.02 -26.34 -25.05
N VAL A 264 18.11 -26.22 -24.26
CA VAL A 264 18.04 -26.04 -22.81
C VAL A 264 18.78 -24.77 -22.41
N GLY A 265 18.03 -23.78 -21.93
CA GLY A 265 18.59 -22.55 -21.38
C GLY A 265 19.11 -22.78 -19.96
N SER A 266 20.20 -22.09 -19.62
CA SER A 266 20.81 -22.18 -18.29
C SER A 266 20.69 -20.85 -17.55
N LEU A 267 20.16 -20.90 -16.32
CA LEU A 267 20.10 -19.78 -15.40
C LEU A 267 21.13 -19.95 -14.29
N MET A 268 21.91 -18.90 -14.09
CA MET A 268 22.85 -18.77 -12.99
C MET A 268 22.15 -18.02 -11.85
N THR A 269 22.16 -18.59 -10.65
CA THR A 269 21.78 -17.84 -9.43
C THR A 269 23.02 -17.21 -8.78
N PRO A 270 22.84 -16.16 -7.94
CA PRO A 270 23.95 -15.54 -7.21
C PRO A 270 24.80 -16.53 -6.39
N ASN A 271 24.18 -17.60 -5.86
CA ASN A 271 24.86 -18.67 -5.13
C ASN A 271 25.47 -19.78 -6.03
N ARG A 272 25.73 -19.48 -7.32
CA ARG A 272 26.33 -20.37 -8.34
C ARG A 272 25.58 -21.69 -8.63
N GLY A 273 24.29 -21.78 -8.29
CA GLY A 273 23.44 -22.88 -8.74
C GLY A 273 23.13 -22.73 -10.23
N VAL A 274 23.30 -23.80 -11.02
CA VAL A 274 22.92 -23.85 -12.43
C VAL A 274 21.56 -24.52 -12.54
N PHE A 275 20.55 -23.78 -13.00
CA PHE A 275 19.21 -24.29 -13.22
C PHE A 275 18.91 -24.35 -14.71
N ARG A 276 18.29 -25.44 -15.16
CA ARG A 276 18.02 -25.72 -16.57
C ARG A 276 16.53 -25.67 -16.83
N PHE A 277 16.13 -24.83 -17.79
CA PHE A 277 14.75 -24.62 -18.18
C PHE A 277 14.63 -24.48 -19.70
N ALA A 278 13.40 -24.52 -20.22
CA ALA A 278 13.17 -24.20 -21.62
C ALA A 278 13.56 -22.74 -21.91
N PRO A 279 14.30 -22.45 -23.00
CA PRO A 279 14.59 -21.09 -23.44
C PRO A 279 13.33 -20.24 -23.54
N GLY A 280 13.39 -19.01 -23.04
CA GLY A 280 12.27 -18.06 -23.04
C GLY A 280 11.24 -18.29 -21.95
N LEU A 281 11.33 -19.39 -21.17
CA LEU A 281 10.43 -19.60 -20.05
C LEU A 281 10.58 -18.45 -19.04
N LEU A 282 9.45 -17.91 -18.60
CA LEU A 282 9.41 -17.02 -17.45
C LEU A 282 9.56 -17.85 -16.17
N VAL A 283 10.53 -17.48 -15.35
CA VAL A 283 10.78 -18.10 -14.04
C VAL A 283 10.74 -17.08 -12.92
N GLY A 284 10.42 -17.56 -11.72
CA GLY A 284 10.38 -16.76 -10.51
C GLY A 284 11.34 -17.28 -9.45
N ARG A 285 11.72 -16.44 -8.51
CA ARG A 285 12.32 -16.85 -7.23
C ARG A 285 11.77 -15.98 -6.11
N ILE A 286 11.66 -16.53 -4.90
CA ILE A 286 11.17 -15.81 -3.71
C ILE A 286 12.30 -15.74 -2.70
N GLY A 287 12.88 -14.55 -2.51
CA GLY A 287 14.08 -14.33 -1.69
C GLY A 287 15.38 -14.31 -2.51
N ALA A 288 16.43 -13.80 -1.88
CA ALA A 288 17.72 -13.52 -2.53
C ALA A 288 18.50 -14.80 -2.91
N ASP A 289 18.30 -15.91 -2.20
CA ASP A 289 19.07 -17.15 -2.37
C ASP A 289 18.20 -18.39 -2.67
N ALA A 290 16.90 -18.19 -2.93
CA ALA A 290 15.99 -19.28 -3.19
C ALA A 290 16.19 -19.90 -4.59
N SER A 291 15.84 -21.18 -4.70
CA SER A 291 15.82 -21.88 -5.98
C SER A 291 14.73 -21.29 -6.88
N PRO A 292 15.02 -21.04 -8.16
CA PRO A 292 14.03 -20.56 -9.11
C PRO A 292 13.02 -21.66 -9.45
N PHE A 293 11.80 -21.26 -9.76
CA PHE A 293 10.69 -22.13 -10.16
C PHE A 293 10.07 -21.65 -11.48
N PRO A 294 9.52 -22.58 -12.28
CA PRO A 294 8.87 -22.24 -13.55
C PRO A 294 7.53 -21.53 -13.30
N ILE A 295 7.29 -20.43 -14.00
CA ILE A 295 6.01 -19.69 -13.99
C ILE A 295 5.24 -19.97 -15.28
N GLY A 296 5.87 -19.75 -16.44
CA GLY A 296 5.17 -19.88 -17.72
C GLY A 296 4.16 -18.75 -17.99
N ALA A 297 3.15 -19.04 -18.81
CA ALA A 297 2.07 -18.09 -19.12
C ALA A 297 1.05 -17.94 -17.98
N ASN A 298 0.81 -19.01 -17.22
CA ASN A 298 -0.09 -19.03 -16.09
C ASN A 298 0.51 -19.86 -14.97
N TYR A 299 0.52 -19.32 -13.76
CA TYR A 299 0.98 -20.01 -12.57
C TYR A 299 -0.02 -19.82 -11.45
N VAL A 300 -0.36 -20.90 -10.76
CA VAL A 300 -1.09 -20.88 -9.50
C VAL A 300 -0.40 -21.85 -8.56
N GLY A 301 0.14 -21.34 -7.46
CA GLY A 301 0.85 -22.19 -6.50
C GLY A 301 0.94 -21.57 -5.13
N GLN A 302 1.26 -22.41 -4.15
CA GLN A 302 1.56 -22.00 -2.79
C GLN A 302 3.04 -22.33 -2.54
N HIS A 303 3.84 -21.34 -2.15
CA HIS A 303 5.26 -21.56 -1.91
C HIS A 303 5.51 -21.76 -0.42
N ALA A 304 5.99 -22.94 -0.04
CA ALA A 304 6.17 -23.39 1.35
C ALA A 304 7.48 -22.90 2.02
N GLY A 305 8.15 -21.91 1.42
CA GLY A 305 9.43 -21.39 1.91
C GLY A 305 9.29 -20.31 2.98
N THR A 306 10.44 -19.89 3.53
CA THR A 306 10.55 -18.60 4.23
C THR A 306 10.12 -17.50 3.25
N GLY A 307 9.07 -16.75 3.57
CA GLY A 307 8.60 -15.66 2.71
C GLY A 307 9.71 -14.70 2.31
N GLY A 308 9.53 -13.95 1.23
CA GLY A 308 10.50 -13.00 0.73
C GLY A 308 10.08 -12.29 -0.54
N ARG A 309 11.00 -11.49 -1.06
CA ARG A 309 10.81 -10.70 -2.28
C ARG A 309 10.71 -11.57 -3.54
N LEU A 310 9.68 -11.39 -4.35
CA LEU A 310 9.55 -12.06 -5.64
C LEU A 310 10.40 -11.36 -6.71
N TYR A 311 11.21 -12.15 -7.40
CA TYR A 311 11.98 -11.73 -8.57
C TYR A 311 11.63 -12.56 -9.79
N LEU A 312 11.72 -11.96 -10.98
CA LEU A 312 11.44 -12.59 -12.27
C LEU A 312 12.65 -12.58 -13.19
N LYS A 313 12.75 -13.59 -14.06
CA LYS A 313 13.79 -13.66 -15.10
C LYS A 313 13.29 -14.45 -16.30
N ILE A 314 13.80 -14.10 -17.48
CA ILE A 314 13.54 -14.84 -18.71
C ILE A 314 14.72 -15.79 -18.91
N VAL A 315 14.43 -17.07 -19.13
CA VAL A 315 15.47 -18.06 -19.39
C VAL A 315 16.16 -17.69 -20.72
N PRO A 316 17.50 -17.52 -20.72
CA PRO A 316 18.21 -17.09 -21.92
C PRO A 316 18.20 -18.14 -23.02
N GLY A 317 18.49 -17.70 -24.24
CA GLY A 317 18.79 -18.58 -25.37
C GLY A 317 20.05 -19.41 -25.15
N ILE A 318 20.22 -20.44 -25.98
CA ILE A 318 21.39 -21.34 -25.95
C ILE A 318 22.62 -20.73 -26.62
N TRP A 319 22.43 -19.75 -27.51
CA TRP A 319 23.50 -19.12 -28.27
C TRP A 319 24.02 -17.86 -27.54
N GLY A 320 25.31 -17.86 -27.23
CA GLY A 320 25.95 -16.74 -26.54
C GLY A 320 26.23 -15.54 -27.45
N GLY A 321 26.33 -14.35 -26.86
CA GLY A 321 26.68 -13.12 -27.57
C GLY A 321 25.56 -12.52 -28.42
N ILE A 322 24.33 -13.04 -28.31
CA ILE A 322 23.16 -12.48 -28.99
C ILE A 322 22.30 -11.72 -27.97
N GLU A 323 21.91 -10.49 -28.33
CA GLU A 323 21.03 -9.68 -27.50
C GLU A 323 19.57 -10.03 -27.77
N PRO A 324 18.82 -10.52 -26.77
CA PRO A 324 17.41 -10.84 -26.94
C PRO A 324 16.55 -9.56 -26.98
N THR A 325 15.42 -9.62 -27.68
CA THR A 325 14.47 -8.50 -27.82
C THR A 325 13.05 -8.90 -27.42
N GLY A 326 12.17 -7.91 -27.28
CA GLY A 326 10.80 -8.11 -26.81
C GLY A 326 10.69 -8.08 -25.28
N ALA A 327 9.49 -8.37 -24.79
CA ALA A 327 9.19 -8.31 -23.37
C ALA A 327 7.98 -9.17 -23.00
N TYR A 328 7.90 -9.53 -21.72
CA TYR A 328 6.69 -10.06 -21.13
C TYR A 328 5.99 -9.04 -20.26
N LYS A 329 4.67 -9.02 -20.35
CA LYS A 329 3.78 -8.31 -19.43
C LYS A 329 3.29 -9.30 -18.39
N VAL A 330 3.63 -9.05 -17.13
CA VAL A 330 3.35 -9.96 -16.02
C VAL A 330 2.42 -9.30 -15.02
N LYS A 331 1.36 -10.01 -14.64
CA LYS A 331 0.46 -9.66 -13.54
C LYS A 331 0.71 -10.61 -12.40
N VAL A 332 0.87 -10.08 -11.20
CA VAL A 332 1.18 -10.85 -10.00
C VAL A 332 0.09 -10.64 -8.98
N LYS A 333 -0.52 -11.73 -8.53
CA LYS A 333 -1.54 -11.72 -7.48
C LYS A 333 -1.14 -12.57 -6.30
N THR A 334 -1.20 -11.97 -5.12
CA THR A 334 -0.90 -12.60 -3.84
C THR A 334 -2.15 -12.58 -2.97
N GLY A 335 -2.42 -13.67 -2.27
CA GLY A 335 -3.62 -13.83 -1.44
C GLY A 335 -4.80 -14.49 -2.17
N GLY A 336 -5.52 -15.34 -1.44
CA GLY A 336 -6.80 -15.94 -1.83
C GLY A 336 -7.93 -15.33 -1.04
#